data_AF-A0A2V5LW72-F1
#
_entry.id   AF-A0A2V5LW72-F1
#
_cell.length_a   1.000
_cell.length_b   1.000
_cell.length_c   1.000
_cell.angle_alpha   90.00
_cell.angle_beta   90.00
_cell.angle_gamma   90.00
#
_symmetry.space_group_name_H-M   'P 1'
#
loop_
_entity.id
_entity.type
_entity.pdbx_description
1 polymer ?
#
loop_
_entity_poly.entity_id
_entity_poly.type
_entity_poly.pdbx_seq_one_letter_code
_entity_poly.pdbx_strand_id
1 'polypeptide(L)'
;MLTVLNLAIGIAFIYLLFSLVVSALNEFWLSYLDKRADFLKQGLEQLLQDSNKVTQVLEHGLVDALSRTTNGTPSYIGAEPFTAAVLDIVKAADPNTIRNISDFQASVAALPSSKFKQSLTA
;
A
#
# COMPACT_ATOMS: atom_id res chain seq x y z
N MET A 1 39.83 16.29 33.56
CA MET A 1 38.74 15.30 33.73
C MET A 1 37.45 15.79 33.06
N LEU A 2 36.91 16.98 33.39
CA LEU A 2 35.73 17.55 32.69
C LEU A 2 35.94 17.83 31.19
N THR A 3 37.17 18.08 30.75
CA THR A 3 37.50 18.40 29.35
C THR A 3 37.18 17.27 28.38
N VAL A 4 37.47 16.02 28.76
CA VAL A 4 37.17 14.84 27.95
C VAL A 4 35.67 14.61 27.87
N LEU A 5 34.95 14.83 28.97
CA LEU A 5 33.48 14.73 29.00
C LEU A 5 32.83 15.78 28.10
N ASN A 6 33.26 17.04 28.17
CA ASN A 6 32.77 18.11 27.31
C ASN A 6 33.04 17.83 25.82
N LEU A 7 34.23 17.30 25.50
CA LEU A 7 34.58 16.88 24.15
C LEU A 7 33.67 15.74 23.66
N ALA A 8 33.46 14.72 24.49
CA ALA A 8 32.61 13.58 24.15
C ALA A 8 31.15 14.01 23.90
N ILE A 9 30.60 14.90 24.74
CA ILE A 9 29.26 15.46 24.56
C ILE A 9 29.19 16.27 23.27
N GLY A 10 30.20 17.10 22.97
CA GLY A 10 30.24 17.89 21.74
C GLY A 10 30.25 17.03 20.48
N ILE A 11 31.06 15.97 20.46
CA ILE A 11 31.13 15.05 19.32
C ILE A 11 29.82 14.28 19.17
N ALA A 12 29.24 13.78 20.26
CA ALA A 12 27.95 13.09 20.22
C ALA A 12 26.84 13.99 19.70
N PHE A 13 26.79 15.25 20.16
CA PHE A 13 25.80 16.22 19.71
C PHE A 13 25.93 16.56 18.22
N ILE A 14 27.16 16.81 17.74
CA ILE A 14 27.42 17.07 16.31
C ILE A 14 27.03 15.86 15.47
N TYR A 15 27.38 14.65 15.90
CA TYR A 15 27.01 13.43 15.20
C TYR A 15 25.49 13.26 15.09
N LEU A 16 24.76 13.46 16.19
CA LEU A 16 23.31 13.36 16.21
C LEU A 16 22.64 14.43 15.33
N LEU A 17 23.13 15.68 15.37
CA LEU A 17 22.65 16.74 14.46
C LEU A 17 22.86 16.36 13.00
N PHE A 18 24.06 15.87 12.66
CA PHE A 18 24.36 15.49 11.28
C PHE A 18 23.53 14.29 10.83
N SER A 19 23.32 13.30 11.70
CA SER A 19 22.45 12.14 11.44
C SER A 19 21.00 12.58 11.18
N LEU A 20 20.48 13.53 11.95
CA LEU A 20 19.13 14.06 11.75
C LEU A 20 19.03 14.78 10.40
N VAL A 21 20.03 15.62 10.07
CA VAL A 21 20.07 16.34 8.78
C VAL A 21 20.11 15.36 7.61
N VAL A 22 20.96 14.33 7.67
CA VAL A 22 21.04 13.31 6.62
C VAL A 22 19.72 12.55 6.49
N SER A 23 19.08 12.19 7.60
CA SER A 23 17.76 11.53 7.58
C SER A 23 16.68 12.42 6.94
N ALA A 24 16.63 13.69 7.34
CA ALA A 24 15.66 14.65 6.80
C ALA A 24 15.89 14.92 5.31
N LEU A 25 17.15 15.01 4.87
CA LEU A 25 17.46 15.14 3.45
C LEU A 25 16.99 13.91 2.67
N ASN A 26 17.31 12.70 3.14
CA ASN A 26 16.90 11.48 2.47
C ASN A 26 15.36 11.36 2.39
N GLU A 27 14.66 11.71 3.47
CA GLU A 27 13.20 11.74 3.48
C GLU A 27 12.65 12.83 2.56
N PHE A 28 13.28 14.00 2.46
CA PHE A 28 12.89 15.06 1.53
C PHE A 28 12.96 14.60 0.08
N TRP A 29 14.07 13.93 -0.31
CA TRP A 29 14.21 13.35 -1.65
C TRP A 29 13.13 12.28 -1.94
N LEU A 30 12.79 11.45 -0.95
CA LEU A 30 11.79 10.39 -1.11
C LEU A 30 10.34 10.89 -1.05
N SER A 31 10.07 11.92 -0.24
CA SER A 31 8.74 12.51 -0.07
C SER A 31 8.30 13.31 -1.29
N TYR A 32 9.25 13.84 -2.06
CA TYR A 32 8.95 14.62 -3.26
C TYR A 32 8.56 13.75 -4.47
N LEU A 33 8.87 12.46 -4.46
CA LEU A 33 8.79 11.61 -5.65
C LEU A 33 7.58 10.66 -5.72
N ASP A 34 6.59 10.78 -4.81
CA ASP A 34 5.40 9.90 -4.76
C ASP A 34 5.71 8.38 -4.85
N LYS A 35 6.95 8.00 -4.58
CA LYS A 35 7.48 6.64 -4.74
C LYS A 35 6.69 5.62 -3.92
N ARG A 36 6.10 6.04 -2.80
CA ARG A 36 5.26 5.17 -1.97
C ARG A 36 4.00 4.71 -2.70
N ALA A 37 3.35 5.62 -3.42
CA ALA A 37 2.19 5.30 -4.25
C ALA A 37 2.60 4.38 -5.41
N ASP A 38 3.75 4.65 -6.05
CA ASP A 38 4.30 3.79 -7.11
C ASP A 38 4.67 2.39 -6.61
N PHE A 39 5.30 2.27 -5.44
CA PHE A 39 5.63 0.98 -4.84
C PHE A 39 4.39 0.17 -4.51
N LEU A 40 3.34 0.83 -4.00
CA LEU A 40 2.06 0.19 -3.76
C LEU A 40 1.46 -0.33 -5.08
N LYS A 41 1.43 0.51 -6.12
CA LYS A 41 0.95 0.12 -7.45
C LYS A 41 1.73 -1.07 -8.01
N GLN A 42 3.06 -1.05 -7.93
CA GLN A 42 3.90 -2.19 -8.33
C GLN A 42 3.59 -3.46 -7.53
N GLY A 43 3.36 -3.34 -6.22
CA GLY A 43 2.94 -4.46 -5.38
C GLY A 43 1.58 -5.04 -5.82
N LEU A 44 0.62 -4.19 -6.15
CA LEU A 44 -0.68 -4.60 -6.68
C LEU A 44 -0.55 -5.29 -8.05
N GLU A 45 0.28 -4.76 -8.94
CA GLU A 45 0.58 -5.36 -10.24
C GLU A 45 1.19 -6.76 -10.10
N GLN A 46 2.13 -6.93 -9.16
CA GLN A 46 2.73 -8.24 -8.88
C GLN A 46 1.75 -9.23 -8.23
N LEU A 47 0.86 -8.73 -7.37
CA LEU A 47 -0.13 -9.57 -6.67
C LEU A 47 -1.22 -10.03 -7.62
N LEU A 48 -1.88 -9.09 -8.32
CA LEU A 48 -3.05 -9.35 -9.16
C LEU A 48 -2.70 -9.86 -10.55
N GLN A 49 -1.48 -9.57 -11.03
CA GLN A 49 -0.97 -9.96 -12.36
C GLN A 49 -1.88 -9.50 -13.51
N ASP A 50 -2.73 -8.50 -13.28
CA ASP A 50 -3.69 -7.97 -14.23
C ASP A 50 -3.88 -6.46 -13.99
N SER A 51 -3.40 -5.65 -14.94
CA SER A 51 -3.46 -4.19 -14.85
C SER A 51 -4.88 -3.64 -14.74
N ASN A 52 -5.88 -4.30 -15.32
CA ASN A 52 -7.27 -3.84 -15.23
C ASN A 52 -7.81 -4.01 -13.81
N LYS A 53 -7.47 -5.12 -13.14
CA LYS A 53 -7.87 -5.34 -11.74
C LYS A 53 -7.16 -4.37 -10.79
N VAL A 54 -5.90 -4.03 -11.07
CA VAL A 54 -5.17 -3.01 -10.30
C VAL A 54 -5.90 -1.67 -10.39
N THR A 55 -6.28 -1.23 -11.59
CA THR A 55 -7.06 0.00 -11.77
C THR A 55 -8.39 -0.05 -11.02
N GLN A 56 -9.11 -1.18 -11.08
CA GLN A 56 -10.36 -1.36 -10.32
C GLN A 56 -10.16 -1.28 -8.81
N VAL A 57 -9.05 -1.79 -8.26
CA VAL A 57 -8.74 -1.62 -6.82
C VAL A 57 -8.52 -0.14 -6.50
N LEU A 58 -7.74 0.56 -7.34
CA LEU A 58 -7.37 1.95 -7.08
C LEU A 58 -8.56 2.91 -7.21
N GLU A 59 -9.43 2.67 -8.19
CA GLU A 59 -10.66 3.45 -8.42
C GLU A 59 -11.80 3.06 -7.47
N HIS A 60 -11.62 2.02 -6.65
CA HIS A 60 -12.63 1.60 -5.69
C HIS A 60 -12.89 2.74 -4.69
N GLY A 61 -14.17 3.07 -4.42
CA GLY A 61 -14.51 4.27 -3.65
C GLY A 61 -13.87 4.35 -2.25
N LEU A 62 -13.67 3.21 -1.57
CA LEU A 62 -12.97 3.18 -0.28
C LEU A 62 -11.45 3.35 -0.37
N VAL A 63 -10.87 3.07 -1.55
CA VAL A 63 -9.44 3.19 -1.82
C VAL A 63 -9.12 4.57 -2.38
N ASP A 64 -9.90 5.06 -3.35
CA ASP A 64 -9.74 6.41 -3.92
C ASP A 64 -9.97 7.50 -2.86
N ALA A 65 -10.86 7.26 -1.88
CA ALA A 65 -11.04 8.16 -0.74
C ALA A 65 -9.77 8.34 0.13
N LEU A 66 -8.78 7.44 0.03
CA LEU A 66 -7.49 7.56 0.71
C LEU A 66 -6.46 8.33 -0.11
N SER A 67 -6.74 8.59 -1.39
CA SER A 67 -5.89 9.37 -2.26
C SER A 67 -6.01 10.87 -1.94
N ARG A 68 -4.93 11.62 -2.18
CA ARG A 68 -4.93 13.10 -2.08
C ARG A 68 -5.70 13.75 -3.23
N THR A 69 -5.92 13.03 -4.33
CA THR A 69 -6.59 13.50 -5.54
C THR A 69 -7.58 12.45 -6.03
N THR A 70 -8.67 12.87 -6.66
CA THR A 70 -9.64 11.96 -7.30
C THR A 70 -8.96 11.12 -8.39
N ASN A 71 -9.22 9.82 -8.40
CA ASN A 71 -8.57 8.82 -9.26
C ASN A 71 -7.04 8.79 -9.09
N GLY A 72 -6.55 9.08 -7.88
CA GLY A 72 -5.13 9.06 -7.57
C GLY A 72 -4.70 7.75 -6.92
N THR A 73 -3.39 7.52 -6.84
CA THR A 73 -2.87 6.35 -6.12
C THR A 73 -2.57 6.74 -4.67
N PRO A 74 -3.22 6.14 -3.67
CA PRO A 74 -2.92 6.41 -2.28
C PRO A 74 -1.51 5.90 -1.93
N SER A 75 -0.82 6.57 -1.01
CA SER A 75 0.49 6.12 -0.54
C SER A 75 0.42 4.87 0.35
N TYR A 76 -0.76 4.56 0.89
CA TYR A 76 -1.01 3.42 1.75
C TYR A 76 -2.49 3.04 1.71
N ILE A 77 -2.80 1.75 1.76
CA ILE A 77 -4.16 1.22 1.87
C ILE A 77 -4.21 0.31 3.09
N GLY A 78 -5.18 0.54 3.99
CA GLY A 78 -5.43 -0.33 5.13
C GLY A 78 -6.02 -1.68 4.72
N ALA A 79 -5.94 -2.68 5.61
CA ALA A 79 -6.43 -4.03 5.30
C ALA A 79 -7.93 -4.08 4.95
N GLU A 80 -8.76 -3.28 5.63
CA GLU A 80 -10.22 -3.24 5.40
C GLU A 80 -10.59 -2.71 4.01
N PRO A 81 -10.22 -1.47 3.60
CA PRO A 81 -10.57 -0.96 2.27
C PRO A 81 -9.95 -1.79 1.14
N PHE A 82 -8.75 -2.35 1.35
CA PHE A 82 -8.13 -3.28 0.42
C PHE A 82 -8.97 -4.55 0.25
N THR A 83 -9.37 -5.18 1.35
CA THR A 83 -10.15 -6.42 1.31
C THR A 83 -11.50 -6.19 0.67
N ALA A 84 -12.19 -5.10 1.02
CA ALA A 84 -13.46 -4.72 0.40
C ALA A 84 -13.31 -4.56 -1.13
N ALA A 85 -12.30 -3.82 -1.58
CA ALA A 85 -12.04 -3.63 -3.01
C ALA A 85 -11.73 -4.94 -3.73
N VAL A 86 -10.91 -5.80 -3.13
CA VAL A 86 -10.54 -7.10 -3.70
C VAL A 86 -11.74 -8.04 -3.78
N LEU A 87 -12.58 -8.10 -2.74
CA LEU A 87 -13.79 -8.90 -2.73
C LEU A 87 -14.77 -8.46 -3.82
N ASP A 88 -14.93 -7.15 -4.00
CA ASP A 88 -15.81 -6.61 -5.04
C ASP A 88 -15.23 -6.82 -6.46
N ILE A 89 -13.91 -6.94 -6.64
CA ILE A 89 -13.32 -7.35 -7.93
C ILE A 89 -13.59 -8.82 -8.24
N VAL A 90 -13.51 -9.70 -7.23
CA VAL A 90 -13.79 -11.14 -7.41
C VAL A 90 -15.28 -11.36 -7.66
N LYS A 91 -16.13 -10.64 -6.92
CA LYS A 91 -17.58 -10.67 -7.06
C LYS A 91 -18.15 -9.29 -6.76
N ALA A 92 -18.43 -8.54 -7.82
CA ALA A 92 -19.04 -7.21 -7.72
C ALA A 92 -20.31 -7.27 -6.88
N ALA A 93 -20.45 -6.29 -5.98
CA ALA A 93 -21.66 -6.11 -5.21
C ALA A 93 -22.82 -5.74 -6.15
N ASP A 94 -23.81 -6.62 -6.24
CA ASP A 94 -25.07 -6.34 -6.91
C ASP A 94 -26.11 -5.95 -5.86
N PRO A 95 -26.68 -4.73 -5.91
CA PRO A 95 -27.71 -4.28 -4.97
C PRO A 95 -28.95 -5.17 -4.94
N ASN A 96 -29.19 -5.94 -6.01
CA ASN A 96 -30.41 -6.74 -6.17
C ASN A 96 -30.21 -8.22 -5.81
N THR A 97 -28.98 -8.63 -5.48
CA THR A 97 -28.65 -10.04 -5.24
C THR A 97 -27.97 -10.22 -3.89
N ILE A 98 -28.50 -11.14 -3.07
CA ILE A 98 -27.85 -11.54 -1.82
C ILE A 98 -26.54 -12.25 -2.17
N ARG A 99 -25.41 -11.76 -1.64
CA ARG A 99 -24.10 -12.40 -1.81
C ARG A 99 -24.06 -13.71 -1.03
N ASN A 100 -24.12 -14.84 -1.74
CA ASN A 100 -23.90 -16.15 -1.14
C ASN A 100 -22.41 -16.52 -1.16
N ILE A 101 -21.97 -17.20 -0.11
CA ILE A 101 -20.59 -17.71 0.02
C ILE A 101 -20.30 -18.76 -1.06
N SER A 102 -21.28 -19.57 -1.46
CA SER A 102 -21.14 -20.56 -2.53
C SER A 102 -20.79 -19.92 -3.88
N ASP A 103 -21.43 -18.79 -4.20
CA ASP A 103 -21.22 -18.09 -5.46
C ASP A 103 -19.83 -17.43 -5.47
N PHE A 104 -19.38 -16.96 -4.31
CA PHE A 104 -18.02 -16.46 -4.14
C PHE A 104 -16.97 -17.57 -4.32
N GLN A 105 -17.18 -18.75 -3.70
CA GLN A 105 -16.28 -19.90 -3.89
C GLN A 105 -16.20 -20.33 -5.35
N ALA A 106 -17.33 -20.31 -6.08
CA ALA A 106 -17.36 -20.57 -7.51
C ALA A 106 -16.56 -19.51 -8.31
N SER A 107 -16.71 -18.22 -7.97
CA SER A 107 -15.91 -17.14 -8.57
C SER A 107 -14.41 -17.28 -8.30
N VAL A 108 -14.01 -17.64 -7.08
CA VAL A 108 -12.60 -17.93 -6.75
C VAL A 108 -12.08 -19.14 -7.52
N ALA A 109 -12.87 -20.20 -7.64
CA ALA A 109 -12.51 -21.39 -8.41
C ALA A 109 -12.30 -21.09 -9.91
N ALA A 110 -13.08 -20.15 -10.47
CA ALA A 110 -12.97 -19.71 -11.85
C ALA A 110 -11.76 -18.80 -12.13
N LEU A 111 -11.10 -18.26 -11.11
CA LEU A 111 -9.88 -17.45 -11.29
C LEU A 111 -8.74 -18.28 -11.91
N PRO A 112 -7.88 -17.66 -12.72
CA PRO A 112 -6.68 -18.31 -13.24
C PRO A 112 -5.77 -18.76 -12.08
N SER A 113 -4.94 -19.78 -12.32
CA SER A 113 -3.95 -20.26 -11.36
C SER A 113 -2.83 -19.22 -11.18
N SER A 114 -3.05 -18.26 -10.30
CA SER A 114 -2.12 -17.17 -9.97
C SER A 114 -1.82 -17.12 -8.47
N LYS A 115 -0.80 -16.35 -8.09
CA LYS A 115 -0.48 -16.06 -6.67
C LYS A 115 -1.68 -15.45 -5.94
N PHE A 116 -2.48 -14.66 -6.65
CA PHE A 116 -3.73 -14.11 -6.12
C PHE A 116 -4.74 -15.20 -5.75
N LYS A 117 -5.00 -16.16 -6.64
CA LYS A 117 -5.89 -17.30 -6.31
C LYS A 117 -5.39 -18.07 -5.09
N GLN A 118 -4.07 -18.32 -5.02
CA GLN A 118 -3.46 -18.98 -3.86
C GLN A 118 -3.74 -18.22 -2.55
N SER A 119 -3.66 -16.89 -2.56
CA SER A 119 -3.93 -16.07 -1.36
C SER A 119 -5.40 -16.09 -0.91
N LEU A 120 -6.34 -16.34 -1.82
CA LEU A 120 -7.77 -16.43 -1.51
C LEU A 120 -8.20 -17.84 -1.05
N THR A 121 -7.36 -18.84 -1.27
CA THR A 121 -7.62 -20.25 -0.92
C THR A 121 -6.77 -20.77 0.24
N ALA A 122 -5.83 -19.95 0.72
CA ALA A 122 -4.96 -20.25 1.86
C ALA A 122 -5.72 -20.15 3.18
#